data_AF-A0A535IZJ5-F1
#
_entry.id   AF-A0A535IZJ5-F1
#
_cell.length_a   1.000
_cell.length_b   1.000
_cell.length_c   1.000
_cell.angle_alpha   90.00
_cell.angle_beta   90.00
_cell.angle_gamma   90.00
#
_symmetry.space_group_name_H-M   'P 1'
#
loop_
_entity.id
_entity.type
_entity.pdbx_description
1 polymer ?
#
loop_
_entity_poly.entity_id
_entity_poly.type
_entity_poly.pdbx_seq_one_letter_code
_entity_poly.pdbx_strand_id
1 'polypeptide(L)' 'MSDKPLPPDPEAYDSERAQLARARGLSAPYIAGGRDPDPIKGRREERFYLRLLLIMVGVIVLGGFILGIAAVLLGFGGLA' A
#
# COMPACT_ATOMS: atom_id res chain seq x y z
N MET A 1 3.70 34.67 22.33
CA MET A 1 3.91 34.02 21.02
C MET A 1 5.11 33.09 21.21
N SER A 2 4.87 31.80 21.39
CA SER A 2 5.96 30.83 21.55
C SER A 2 6.43 30.37 20.18
N ASP A 3 7.61 30.81 19.77
CA ASP A 3 8.34 30.30 18.61
C ASP A 3 8.69 28.82 18.84
N LYS A 4 7.83 27.92 18.35
CA LYS A 4 8.21 26.52 18.19
C LYS A 4 9.22 26.44 17.04
N PRO A 5 10.42 25.88 17.25
CA PRO A 5 11.39 25.73 16.19
C PRO A 5 10.77 24.94 15.03
N LEU A 6 10.93 25.46 13.81
CA LEU A 6 10.43 24.84 12.59
C LEU A 6 11.04 23.42 12.46
N PRO A 7 10.24 22.41 12.07
CA PRO A 7 10.74 21.05 11.88
C PRO A 7 11.85 20.99 10.82
N PRO A 8 12.74 20.00 10.88
CA PRO A 8 13.97 19.92 10.07
C PRO A 8 13.75 19.68 8.57
N ASP A 9 12.54 19.32 8.14
CA ASP A 9 12.22 19.01 6.74
C ASP A 9 11.10 19.94 6.21
N PRO A 10 11.45 20.93 5.36
CA PRO A 10 10.49 21.86 4.79
C PRO A 10 9.54 21.20 3.77
N GLU A 11 9.93 20.11 3.11
CA GLU A 11 9.07 19.46 2.10
C GLU A 11 7.87 18.75 2.74
N ALA A 12 8.07 18.18 3.93
CA ALA A 12 6.99 17.57 4.71
C ALA A 12 5.92 18.60 5.14
N TYR A 13 6.33 19.85 5.39
CA TYR A 13 5.45 20.94 5.83
C TYR A 13 4.49 21.41 4.71
N ASP A 14 4.97 21.46 3.47
CA ASP A 14 4.22 21.93 2.31
C ASP A 14 3.60 20.82 1.47
N SER A 15 3.64 19.57 1.94
CA SER A 15 2.85 18.51 1.34
C SER A 15 1.37 18.89 1.21
N GLU A 16 0.73 18.59 0.07
CA GLU A 16 -0.68 18.93 -0.18
C GLU A 16 -1.60 18.47 0.96
N ARG A 17 -1.30 17.30 1.53
CA ARG A 17 -1.99 16.74 2.70
C ARG A 17 -1.90 17.66 3.93
N ALA A 18 -0.71 18.19 4.24
CA ALA A 18 -0.49 19.08 5.37
C ALA A 18 -1.17 20.45 5.14
N GLN A 19 -1.17 20.95 3.91
CA GLN A 19 -1.90 22.16 3.54
C GLN A 19 -3.41 21.99 3.76
N LEU A 20 -3.99 20.88 3.28
CA LEU A 20 -5.42 20.59 3.42
C LEU A 20 -5.82 20.38 4.89
N ALA A 21 -4.94 19.80 5.69
CA ALA A 21 -5.14 19.61 7.13
C ALA A 21 -5.13 20.93 7.90
N ARG A 22 -4.21 21.84 7.55
CA ARG A 22 -4.17 23.22 8.08
C ARG A 22 -5.44 23.99 7.70
N ALA A 23 -5.90 23.85 6.45
CA ALA A 23 -7.16 24.45 6.00
C ALA A 23 -8.38 23.94 6.79
N ARG A 24 -8.30 22.72 7.35
CA ARG A 24 -9.32 22.12 8.23
C ARG A 24 -9.10 22.39 9.73
N GLY A 25 -8.17 23.28 10.09
CA GLY A 25 -7.96 23.71 11.47
C GLY A 25 -7.02 22.85 12.30
N LEU A 26 -6.24 21.95 11.67
CA LEU A 26 -5.23 21.19 12.40
C LEU A 26 -4.06 22.10 12.81
N SER A 27 -3.83 22.24 14.12
CA SER A 27 -2.86 23.18 14.71
C SER A 27 -1.39 22.74 14.60
N ALA A 28 -1.14 21.48 14.23
CA ALA A 28 0.20 20.94 14.10
C ALA A 28 0.79 21.26 12.70
N PRO A 29 2.09 21.62 12.61
CA PRO A 29 2.78 21.84 11.32
C PRO A 29 2.73 20.65 10.34
N TYR A 30 2.53 19.43 10.85
CA TYR A 30 2.42 18.20 10.06
C TYR A 30 1.46 17.23 10.74
N ILE A 31 0.79 16.37 9.96
CA ILE A 31 0.15 15.17 10.49
C ILE A 31 1.27 14.15 10.72
N ALA A 32 1.71 13.99 11.97
CA ALA A 32 2.47 12.81 12.33
C ALA A 32 1.58 11.60 12.01
N GLY A 33 2.07 10.64 11.21
CA GLY A 33 1.47 9.32 11.22
C GLY A 33 1.32 8.89 12.69
N GLY A 34 0.14 8.40 13.07
CA GLY A 34 -0.09 7.97 14.43
C GLY A 34 1.00 6.97 14.83
N ARG A 35 1.65 7.17 15.98
CA ARG A 35 2.45 6.11 16.55
C ARG A 35 1.50 4.97 16.87
N ASP A 36 1.60 3.89 16.13
CA ASP A 36 0.93 2.65 16.49
C ASP A 36 1.39 2.26 17.91
N PRO A 37 0.50 2.18 18.91
CA PRO A 37 0.86 1.76 20.25
C PRO A 37 1.36 0.30 20.28
N ASP A 38 1.06 -0.52 19.26
CA ASP A 38 1.56 -1.89 19.11
C ASP A 38 2.06 -2.17 17.68
N PRO A 39 3.25 -1.66 17.31
CA PRO A 39 3.80 -1.81 15.96
C PRO A 39 4.20 -3.26 15.62
N ILE A 40 4.11 -4.18 16.58
CA ILE A 40 4.37 -5.61 16.35
C ILE A 40 3.10 -6.27 15.80
N LYS A 41 1.92 -5.92 16.31
CA LYS A 41 0.64 -6.41 15.78
C LYS A 41 0.40 -5.96 14.34
N GLY A 42 0.56 -4.66 14.05
CA GLY A 42 0.40 -4.15 12.67
C GLY A 42 1.29 -4.88 11.67
N ARG A 43 2.58 -5.09 12.01
CA ARG A 43 3.51 -5.83 11.15
C ARG A 43 3.20 -7.31 10.98
N ARG A 44 2.51 -7.96 11.93
CA ARG A 44 2.06 -9.35 11.79
C ARG A 44 0.90 -9.46 10.80
N GLU A 45 -0.04 -8.54 10.90
CA GLU A 45 -1.20 -8.47 10.00
C GLU A 45 -0.75 -8.15 8.57
N GLU A 46 0.16 -7.19 8.39
CA GLU A 46 0.76 -6.87 7.08
C GLU A 46 1.37 -8.11 6.42
N ARG A 47 2.16 -8.92 7.17
CA ARG A 47 2.77 -10.15 6.64
C ARG A 47 1.73 -11.20 6.27
N PHE A 48 0.64 -11.30 7.02
CA PHE A 48 -0.45 -12.22 6.74
C PHE A 48 -1.13 -11.86 5.41
N TYR A 49 -1.53 -10.59 5.25
CA TYR A 49 -2.18 -10.12 4.02
C TYR A 49 -1.24 -10.16 2.81
N LEU A 50 0.03 -9.85 3.00
CA LEU A 50 1.04 -9.96 1.93
C LEU A 50 1.20 -11.42 1.46
N ARG A 51 1.22 -12.39 2.39
CA ARG A 51 1.24 -13.81 2.01
C ARG A 51 -0.03 -14.22 1.27
N LEU A 52 -1.20 -13.78 1.72
CA LEU A 52 -2.47 -14.06 1.06
C LEU A 52 -2.48 -13.51 -0.38
N LEU A 53 -2.01 -12.27 -0.56
CA LEU A 53 -1.87 -11.63 -1.86
C LEU A 53 -0.96 -12.44 -2.78
N LEU A 54 0.21 -12.86 -2.30
CA LEU A 54 1.14 -13.68 -3.08
C LEU A 54 0.54 -15.03 -3.48
N ILE A 55 -0.22 -15.68 -2.57
CA ILE A 55 -0.92 -16.92 -2.88
C ILE A 55 -1.96 -16.70 -3.98
N MET A 56 -2.77 -15.65 -3.89
CA MET A 56 -3.77 -15.32 -4.91
C MET A 56 -3.13 -15.09 -6.28
N VAL A 57 -2.05 -14.30 -6.35
CA VAL A 57 -1.30 -14.06 -7.58
C VAL A 57 -0.77 -15.38 -8.14
N GLY A 58 -0.15 -16.21 -7.29
CA GLY A 58 0.36 -17.52 -7.69
C GLY A 58 -0.72 -18.42 -8.28
N VAL A 59 -1.91 -18.47 -7.64
CA VAL A 59 -3.05 -19.26 -8.13
C VAL A 59 -3.56 -18.74 -9.48
N ILE A 60 -3.66 -17.43 -9.67
CA ILE A 60 -4.13 -16.84 -10.94
C ILE A 60 -3.15 -17.15 -12.07
N VAL A 61 -1.84 -16.94 -11.84
CA VAL A 61 -0.81 -17.21 -12.84
C VAL A 61 -0.75 -18.70 -13.18
N LEU A 62 -0.76 -19.57 -12.16
CA LEU A 62 -0.77 -21.01 -12.36
C LEU A 62 -2.06 -21.49 -13.05
N GLY A 63 -3.19 -20.91 -12.70
CA GLY A 63 -4.48 -21.18 -13.35
C GLY A 63 -4.45 -20.82 -14.83
N GLY A 64 -3.95 -19.63 -15.18
CA GLY A 64 -3.75 -19.23 -16.58
C GLY A 64 -2.80 -20.17 -17.33
N PHE A 65 -1.72 -20.60 -16.69
CA PHE A 65 -0.76 -21.55 -17.27
C PHE A 65 -1.40 -22.92 -17.56
N ILE A 66 -2.11 -23.48 -16.57
CA ILE A 66 -2.81 -24.78 -16.72
C ILE A 66 -3.87 -24.69 -17.81
N LEU A 67 -4.68 -23.63 -17.81
CA LEU A 67 -5.71 -23.43 -18.83
C LEU A 67 -5.10 -23.25 -20.23
N GLY A 68 -3.98 -22.55 -20.34
CA GLY A 68 -3.24 -22.41 -21.60
C GLY A 68 -2.76 -23.76 -22.14
N ILE A 69 -2.16 -24.59 -21.30
CA ILE A 69 -1.76 -25.96 -21.67
C ILE A 69 -2.98 -26.78 -22.10
N ALA A 70 -4.07 -26.73 -21.34
CA ALA A 70 -5.28 -27.46 -21.65
C ALA A 70 -5.86 -27.03 -23.01
N ALA A 71 -5.86 -25.73 -23.32
CA ALA A 71 -6.33 -25.22 -24.61
C ALA A 71 -5.49 -25.75 -25.79
N VAL A 72 -4.17 -25.81 -25.63
CA VAL A 72 -3.27 -26.38 -26.65
C VAL A 72 -3.52 -27.88 -26.83
N LEU A 73 -3.63 -28.65 -25.73
CA LEU A 73 -3.88 -30.09 -25.79
C LEU A 73 -5.25 -30.44 -26.39
N LEU A 74 -6.26 -29.60 -26.15
CA LEU A 74 -7.60 -29.75 -26.71
C LEU A 74 -7.70 -29.26 -28.18
N GLY A 75 -6.61 -28.81 -28.78
CA GLY A 75 -6.55 -28.43 -30.19
C GLY A 75 -7.12 -27.03 -30.52
N PHE A 76 -7.44 -26.22 -29.50
CA PHE A 76 -7.88 -24.83 -29.70
C PHE A 76 -6.76 -23.90 -30.21
N GLY A 77 -5.51 -24.36 -30.22
CA GLY A 77 -4.35 -23.58 -30.69
C GLY A 77 -4.13 -23.54 -32.20
N GLY A 78 -4.92 -24.27 -33.01
CA GLY A 78 -4.76 -24.37 -34.47
C GLY A 78 -5.86 -23.71 -35.31
N LEU A 79 -6.82 -23.00 -34.70
CA LEU A 79 -7.92 -22.31 -35.39
C LEU A 79 -7.66 -20.80 -35.61
N ALA A 80 -6.40 -20.43 -35.78
CA ALA A 80 -5.97 -19.07 -36.17
C ALA A 80 -5.33 -19.10 -37.56
#